data_AF-A0A0Q7BQ80-F1
#
_entry.id   AF-A0A0Q7BQ80-F1
#
_cell.length_a   1.000
_cell.length_b   1.000
_cell.length_c   1.000
_cell.angle_alpha   90.00
_cell.angle_beta   90.00
_cell.angle_gamma   90.00
#
_symmetry.space_group_name_H-M   'P 1'
#
loop_
_entity.id
_entity.type
_entity.pdbx_description
1 polymer ?
#
loop_
_entity_poly.entity_id
_entity_poly.type
_entity_poly.pdbx_seq_one_letter_code
_entity_poly.pdbx_strand_id
1 'polypeptide(L)' 'MLLRSGEPLACLVCREQRFTRREIKLNTTGMTLMDLDWANRSGDGAVCKACGYVHVFLDGDLTWR' A
#
# COMPACT_ATOMS: atom_id res chain seq x y z
N MET A 1 -2.07 10.92 6.21
CA MET A 1 -1.75 9.48 6.21
C MET A 1 -0.76 9.17 7.31
N LEU A 2 -1.05 8.15 8.12
CA LEU A 2 -0.23 7.78 9.26
C LEU A 2 0.17 6.30 9.16
N LEU A 3 1.41 6.00 9.53
CA LEU A 3 1.89 4.64 9.77
C LEU A 3 1.24 4.07 11.04
N ARG A 4 1.33 2.76 11.23
CA ARG A 4 0.92 2.09 12.49
C ARG A 4 1.55 2.73 13.75
N SER A 5 2.76 3.29 13.64
CA SER A 5 3.44 4.02 14.74
C SER A 5 2.76 5.35 15.11
N GLY A 6 1.82 5.85 14.31
CA GLY A 6 1.20 7.17 14.45
C GLY A 6 1.97 8.29 13.75
N GLU A 7 3.12 7.98 13.14
CA GLU A 7 3.94 8.96 12.42
C GLU A 7 3.40 9.21 11.00
N PRO A 8 3.57 10.43 10.46
CA PRO A 8 3.20 10.71 9.08
C PRO A 8 4.09 9.94 8.10
N LEU A 9 3.47 9.36 7.07
CA LEU A 9 4.24 8.77 5.98
C LEU A 9 4.96 9.89 5.21
N ALA A 10 6.28 9.75 5.04
CA ALA A 10 7.07 10.54 4.11
C ALA A 10 7.58 9.65 2.98
N CYS A 11 7.58 10.17 1.75
CA CYS A 11 8.08 9.42 0.60
C CYS A 11 9.56 9.08 0.79
N LEU A 12 9.93 7.82 0.55
CA LEU A 12 11.33 7.37 0.68
C LEU A 12 12.26 8.02 -0.35
N VAL A 13 11.70 8.49 -1.47
CA VAL A 13 12.46 9.10 -2.58
C VAL A 13 12.59 10.61 -2.42
N CYS A 14 11.48 11.32 -2.20
CA CYS A 14 11.46 12.79 -2.23
C CYS A 14 10.94 13.46 -0.95
N ARG A 15 10.63 12.69 0.10
CA ARG A 15 10.13 13.17 1.41
C ARG A 15 8.78 13.92 1.41
N GLU A 16 8.11 14.02 0.27
CA GLU A 16 6.71 14.50 0.17
C GLU A 16 5.77 13.69 1.07
N GLN A 17 4.70 14.33 1.57
CA GLN A 17 3.72 13.73 2.48
C GLN A 17 2.30 13.65 1.90
N ARG A 18 2.11 14.13 0.65
CA ARG A 18 0.86 14.03 -0.10
C ARG A 18 0.88 12.82 -1.02
N PHE A 19 -0.14 11.98 -0.89
CA PHE A 19 -0.27 10.75 -1.68
C PHE A 19 -1.69 10.55 -2.20
N THR A 20 -1.82 9.66 -3.18
CA THR A 20 -3.08 9.15 -3.70
C THR A 20 -3.22 7.68 -3.30
N ARG A 21 -4.40 7.29 -2.78
CA ARG A 21 -4.72 5.89 -2.46
C ARG A 21 -4.93 5.09 -3.72
N ARG A 22 -4.38 3.88 -3.76
CA ARG A 22 -4.64 2.89 -4.79
C ARG A 22 -4.69 1.51 -4.17
N GLU A 23 -5.73 0.75 -4.47
CA GLU A 23 -5.76 -0.66 -4.10
C GLU A 23 -4.74 -1.43 -4.96
N ILE A 24 -3.90 -2.25 -4.33
CA ILE A 24 -2.94 -3.11 -5.01
C ILE A 24 -3.36 -4.56 -4.84
N LYS A 25 -3.69 -5.20 -5.95
CA LYS A 25 -3.94 -6.63 -6.01
C LYS A 25 -2.61 -7.37 -6.04
N LEU A 26 -2.32 -8.09 -4.97
CA LEU A 26 -1.15 -8.94 -4.85
C LEU A 26 -1.50 -10.31 -5.44
N ASN A 27 -1.46 -10.42 -6.76
CA ASN A 27 -1.66 -11.71 -7.43
C ASN A 27 -0.36 -12.53 -7.30
N THR A 28 -0.36 -13.67 -6.61
CA THR A 28 0.67 -14.69 -6.92
C THR A 28 0.21 -15.45 -8.15
N THR A 29 1.01 -15.39 -9.22
CA THR A 29 0.66 -15.93 -10.54
C THR A 29 0.65 -17.47 -10.59
N GLY A 30 0.78 -18.19 -9.46
CA GLY A 30 1.03 -19.63 -9.43
C GLY A 30 0.08 -20.51 -8.60
N MET A 31 -0.99 -19.97 -8.02
CA MET A 31 -1.84 -20.69 -7.04
C MET A 31 -3.33 -20.80 -7.45
N THR A 32 -3.62 -20.68 -8.74
CA THR A 32 -5.00 -20.63 -9.27
C THR A 32 -5.84 -21.89 -9.09
N LEU A 33 -5.39 -22.91 -8.34
CA LEU A 33 -6.14 -24.16 -8.19
C LEU A 33 -6.55 -24.57 -6.77
N MET A 34 -6.08 -23.95 -5.67
CA MET A 34 -6.39 -24.50 -4.33
C MET A 34 -6.83 -23.58 -3.19
N ASP A 35 -6.77 -22.24 -3.22
CA ASP A 35 -7.35 -21.48 -2.09
C ASP A 35 -7.72 -20.05 -2.49
N LEU A 36 -9.02 -19.78 -2.53
CA LEU A 36 -9.62 -18.49 -2.88
C LEU A 36 -9.45 -17.44 -1.75
N ASP A 37 -8.94 -17.84 -0.58
CA ASP A 37 -8.91 -16.99 0.63
C ASP A 37 -7.60 -16.20 0.83
N TRP A 38 -6.44 -16.68 0.39
CA TRP A 38 -5.18 -15.91 0.52
C TRP A 38 -5.05 -14.81 -0.55
N ALA A 39 -5.77 -14.95 -1.67
CA ALA A 39 -5.85 -13.97 -2.75
C ALA A 39 -6.66 -12.71 -2.38
N ASN A 40 -7.28 -12.70 -1.21
CA ASN A 40 -8.13 -11.61 -0.71
C ASN A 40 -7.40 -10.62 0.21
N ARG A 41 -6.07 -10.75 0.38
CA ARG A 41 -5.25 -9.73 1.05
C ARG A 41 -5.04 -8.55 0.08
N SER A 42 -5.99 -7.62 0.08
CA SER A 42 -5.82 -6.33 -0.59
C SER A 42 -4.75 -5.51 0.15
N GLY A 43 -3.69 -5.14 -0.56
CA GLY A 43 -2.68 -4.21 -0.05
C GLY A 43 -3.12 -2.77 -0.32
N ASP A 44 -2.88 -1.87 0.63
CA ASP A 44 -3.07 -0.44 0.42
C ASP A 44 -1.81 0.16 -0.23
N GLY A 45 -1.98 0.71 -1.43
CA GLY A 45 -0.95 1.44 -2.15
C GLY A 45 -1.04 2.94 -1.91
N ALA A 46 0.09 3.57 -1.55
CA ALA A 46 0.22 5.02 -1.48
C ALA A 46 1.18 5.55 -2.55
N VAL A 47 0.62 6.27 -3.53
CA VAL A 47 1.36 6.83 -4.66
C VAL A 47 1.73 8.28 -4.34
N CYS A 48 3.03 8.58 -4.30
CA CYS A 48 3.52 9.93 -4.03
C CYS A 48 3.07 10.91 -5.12
N LYS A 49 2.45 12.03 -4.73
CA LYS A 49 1.98 13.05 -5.69
C LYS A 49 3.10 13.87 -6.33
N ALA A 50 4.31 13.86 -5.77
CA ALA A 50 5.44 14.62 -6.30
C ALA A 50 6.32 13.81 -7.27
N CYS A 51 6.67 12.57 -6.94
CA CYS A 51 7.59 11.76 -7.75
C CYS A 51 6.98 10.47 -8.32
N GLY A 52 5.75 10.12 -7.96
CA GLY A 52 5.08 8.91 -8.43
C GLY A 52 5.53 7.60 -7.77
N TYR A 53 6.50 7.62 -6.85
CA TYR A 53 6.92 6.42 -6.12
C TYR A 53 5.76 5.79 -5.36
N VAL A 54 5.65 4.46 -5.43
CA VAL A 54 4.54 3.69 -4.85
C VAL A 54 5.02 2.97 -3.60
N HIS A 55 4.41 3.28 -2.47
CA HIS A 55 4.54 2.52 -1.25
C HIS A 55 3.41 1.48 -1.17
N VAL A 56 3.74 0.26 -0.75
CA VAL A 56 2.76 -0.82 -0.58
C VAL A 56 2.74 -1.21 0.89
N PHE A 57 1.54 -1.24 1.47
CA PHE A 57 1.32 -1.62 2.87
C PHE A 57 0.36 -2.80 2.93
N LEU A 58 0.62 -3.73 3.85
CA LEU A 58 -0.21 -4.89 4.12
C LEU A 58 -1.02 -4.67 5.39
N ASP A 59 -2.13 -5.38 5.52
CA ASP A 59 -2.87 -5.60 6.79
C ASP A 59 -3.15 -4.32 7.62
N GLY A 60 -3.49 -3.21 6.95
CA GLY A 60 -3.89 -1.97 7.62
C GLY A 60 -2.75 -1.18 8.26
N ASP A 61 -1.50 -1.43 7.89
CA ASP A 61 -0.32 -0.70 8.39
C ASP A 61 -0.27 0.79 8.00
N LEU A 62 -1.23 1.22 7.19
CA LEU A 62 -1.42 2.61 6.78
C LEU A 62 -2.86 3.08 7.04
N THR A 63 -2.98 4.17 7.79
CA THR A 63 -4.27 4.87 7.96
C THR A 63 -4.40 6.01 6.96
N TRP A 64 -5.47 5.96 6.17
CA TRP A 64 -5.91 7.04 5.28
C TRP A 64 -6.77 8.03 6.07
N ARG A 65 -6.36 9.30 6.12
CA ARG A 65 -7.08 10.41 6.74
C ARG A 65 -7.20 11.54 5.75
#